data_AF-F3FIT9-F1
#
_entry.id   AF-F3FIT9-F1
#
_cell.length_a   1.000
_cell.length_b   1.000
_cell.length_c   1.000
_cell.angle_alpha   90.00
_cell.angle_beta   90.00
_cell.angle_gamma   90.00
#
_symmetry.space_group_name_H-M   'P 1'
#
loop_
_entity.id
_entity.type
_entity.pdbx_description
1 polymer ?
#
loop_
_entity_poly.entity_id
_entity_poly.type
_entity_poly.pdbx_seq_one_letter_code
_entity_poly.pdbx_strand_id
1 'polypeptide(L)'
;MLAYRFKPETAIRQAQGDTPDVLGDILQDGVNLALWQRQLPAHIEDFGALLLSMGEPLAESMTLEVQGGEVEPDLSALATGYSDLLGYQGFIADVSWLVGAYACLLGGECVGLRLRVLDKAMCPRFHVDHVPVRLITTYG
;
A
#
# COMPACT_ATOMS: atom_id res chain seq x y z
N MET A 1 33.54 16.96 30.11
CA MET A 1 32.33 16.16 30.38
C MET A 1 31.28 16.55 29.35
N LEU A 2 31.00 15.67 28.39
CA LEU A 2 29.89 15.86 27.46
C LEU A 2 28.61 15.45 28.20
N ALA A 3 27.75 16.41 28.52
CA ALA A 3 26.44 16.14 29.09
C ALA A 3 25.57 15.45 28.03
N TYR A 4 25.16 14.22 28.32
CA TYR A 4 24.16 13.50 27.53
C TYR A 4 22.86 14.30 27.61
N ARG A 5 22.53 15.03 26.54
CA ARG A 5 21.23 15.70 26.43
C ARG A 5 20.19 14.59 26.24
N PHE A 6 19.35 14.38 27.25
CA PHE A 6 18.09 13.65 27.10
C PHE A 6 17.32 14.33 25.95
N LYS A 7 17.28 13.70 24.77
CA LYS A 7 16.22 14.00 23.82
C LYS A 7 14.95 13.44 24.44
N PRO A 8 13.89 14.25 24.66
CA PRO A 8 12.61 13.68 25.04
C PRO A 8 12.24 12.64 23.98
N GLU A 9 11.95 11.41 24.40
CA GLU A 9 11.45 10.40 23.49
C GLU A 9 10.18 10.95 22.85
N THR A 10 10.20 11.12 21.53
CA THR A 10 9.03 11.58 20.79
C THR A 10 7.92 10.57 21.02
N ALA A 11 6.79 11.02 21.59
CA ALA A 11 5.67 10.13 21.87
C ALA A 11 5.20 9.48 20.55
N ILE A 12 5.13 8.14 20.56
CA ILE A 12 4.62 7.38 19.41
C ILE A 12 3.15 7.75 19.21
N ARG A 13 2.80 8.13 17.98
CA ARG A 13 1.45 8.56 17.60
C ARG A 13 1.06 8.06 16.22
N GLN A 14 -0.24 8.13 15.96
CA GLN A 14 -0.84 7.88 14.65
C GLN A 14 -1.27 9.21 14.02
N ALA A 15 -1.14 9.33 12.71
CA ALA A 15 -1.72 10.41 11.90
C ALA A 15 -2.93 9.87 11.14
N GLN A 16 -4.00 10.67 11.01
CA GLN A 16 -5.23 10.27 10.34
C GLN A 16 -5.77 11.43 9.49
N GLY A 17 -6.28 11.14 8.31
CA GLY A 17 -6.82 12.14 7.38
C GLY A 17 -7.63 11.52 6.25
N ASP A 18 -8.46 12.33 5.60
CA ASP A 18 -9.39 11.88 4.56
C ASP A 18 -8.77 12.00 3.14
N THR A 19 -7.63 12.67 3.06
CA THR A 19 -6.88 12.94 1.83
C THR A 19 -5.52 12.24 1.88
N PRO A 20 -4.94 11.90 0.71
CA PRO A 20 -3.73 11.09 0.66
C PRO A 20 -2.47 11.79 1.19
N ASP A 21 -2.46 13.11 1.36
CA ASP A 21 -1.34 13.85 1.94
C ASP A 21 -1.00 13.41 3.37
N VAL A 22 -1.95 12.83 4.12
CA VAL A 22 -1.69 12.24 5.45
C VAL A 22 -0.62 11.15 5.40
N LEU A 23 -0.45 10.45 4.26
CA LEU A 23 0.62 9.45 4.11
C LEU A 23 2.01 10.08 4.29
N GLY A 24 2.17 11.37 3.99
CA GLY A 24 3.40 12.13 4.22
C GLY A 24 3.80 12.24 5.69
N ASP A 25 2.83 12.17 6.60
CA ASP A 25 3.08 12.25 8.04
C ASP A 25 3.92 11.08 8.55
N ILE A 26 4.00 9.97 7.81
CA ILE A 26 4.86 8.82 8.17
C ILE A 26 6.34 9.19 8.27
N LEU A 27 6.76 10.29 7.63
CA LEU A 27 8.13 10.80 7.67
C LEU A 27 8.41 11.69 8.89
N GLN A 28 7.38 12.02 9.68
CA GLN A 28 7.53 12.86 10.88
C GLN A 28 7.96 12.01 12.08
N ASP A 29 8.92 12.53 12.87
CA ASP A 29 9.37 11.88 14.10
C ASP A 29 8.18 11.53 15.01
N GLY A 30 8.16 10.28 15.49
CA GLY A 30 7.12 9.76 16.37
C GLY A 30 5.86 9.24 15.68
N VAL A 31 5.69 9.42 14.37
CA VAL A 31 4.57 8.81 13.61
C VAL A 31 4.97 7.39 13.21
N ASN A 32 4.27 6.38 13.75
CA ASN A 32 4.49 4.98 13.36
C ASN A 32 3.39 4.43 12.44
N LEU A 33 2.31 5.18 12.23
CA LEU A 33 1.18 4.81 11.40
C LEU A 33 0.51 6.08 10.85
N ALA A 34 0.38 6.16 9.53
CA ALA A 34 -0.43 7.15 8.84
C ALA A 34 -1.65 6.44 8.21
N LEU A 35 -2.85 6.89 8.57
CA LEU A 35 -4.12 6.31 8.13
C LEU A 35 -4.82 7.28 7.20
N TRP A 36 -4.87 6.92 5.93
CA TRP A 36 -5.74 7.56 4.96
C TRP A 36 -7.12 6.89 4.99
N GLN A 37 -8.15 7.63 5.37
CA GLN A 37 -9.57 7.20 5.35
C GLN A 37 -10.12 7.24 3.93
N ARG A 38 -9.48 6.46 3.07
CA ARG A 38 -9.75 6.39 1.65
C ARG A 38 -11.19 5.96 1.37
N GLN A 39 -11.85 6.67 0.45
CA GLN A 39 -13.11 6.25 -0.15
C GLN A 39 -12.83 5.63 -1.52
N LEU A 40 -13.22 4.37 -1.71
CA LEU A 40 -13.06 3.70 -2.99
C LEU A 40 -14.19 4.11 -3.94
N PRO A 41 -13.89 4.37 -5.23
CA PRO A 41 -14.93 4.46 -6.24
C PRO A 41 -15.72 3.14 -6.31
N ALA A 42 -17.06 3.24 -6.41
CA ALA A 42 -17.95 2.06 -6.41
C ALA A 42 -17.56 0.98 -7.42
N HIS A 43 -17.12 1.35 -8.62
CA HIS A 43 -16.70 0.38 -9.65
C HIS A 43 -15.46 -0.45 -9.26
N ILE A 44 -14.61 0.06 -8.36
CA ILE A 44 -13.44 -0.68 -7.84
C ILE A 44 -13.88 -1.61 -6.71
N GLU A 45 -14.77 -1.15 -5.83
CA GLU A 45 -15.38 -2.00 -4.79
C GLU A 45 -16.14 -3.18 -5.43
N ASP A 46 -16.95 -2.89 -6.46
CA ASP A 46 -17.70 -3.89 -7.22
C ASP A 46 -16.77 -4.91 -7.90
N PHE A 47 -15.63 -4.45 -8.43
CA PHE A 47 -14.60 -5.34 -8.97
C PHE A 47 -14.03 -6.28 -7.90
N GLY A 48 -13.68 -5.74 -6.72
CA GLY A 48 -13.20 -6.55 -5.59
C GLY A 48 -14.22 -7.59 -5.14
N ALA A 49 -15.48 -7.19 -5.01
CA ALA A 49 -16.57 -8.10 -4.67
C ALA A 49 -16.79 -9.20 -5.74
N LEU A 50 -16.75 -8.84 -7.02
CA LEU A 50 -16.89 -9.79 -8.13
C LEU A 50 -15.72 -10.78 -8.16
N LEU A 51 -14.48 -10.29 -8.04
CA LEU A 51 -13.27 -11.10 -7.97
C LEU A 51 -13.36 -12.12 -6.83
N LEU A 52 -13.76 -11.68 -5.63
CA LEU A 52 -13.92 -12.55 -4.47
C LEU A 52 -15.04 -13.59 -4.67
N SER A 53 -16.12 -13.23 -5.36
CA SER A 53 -17.26 -14.14 -5.62
C SER A 53 -16.90 -15.34 -6.50
N MET A 54 -15.84 -15.25 -7.29
CA MET A 54 -15.35 -16.37 -8.11
C MET A 54 -14.70 -17.46 -7.25
N GLY A 55 -14.29 -17.14 -6.02
CA GLY A 55 -13.73 -18.12 -5.07
C GLY A 55 -12.36 -18.67 -5.48
N GLU A 56 -11.68 -18.03 -6.43
CA GLU A 56 -10.36 -18.43 -6.88
C GLU A 56 -9.27 -17.85 -5.97
N PRO A 57 -8.21 -18.62 -5.66
CA PRO A 57 -7.09 -18.10 -4.90
C PRO A 57 -6.30 -17.11 -5.77
N LEU A 58 -5.99 -15.95 -5.20
CA LEU A 58 -5.13 -14.95 -5.82
C LEU A 58 -3.96 -14.64 -4.89
N ALA A 59 -2.74 -14.82 -5.39
CA ALA A 59 -1.51 -14.50 -4.67
C ALA A 59 -0.41 -14.18 -5.67
N GLU A 60 -0.23 -12.88 -5.94
CA GLU A 60 0.75 -12.37 -6.88
C GLU A 60 1.78 -11.51 -6.16
N SER A 61 3.01 -11.50 -6.68
CA SER A 61 4.09 -10.68 -6.16
C SER A 61 5.01 -10.30 -7.30
N MET A 62 5.36 -9.02 -7.39
CA MET A 62 6.22 -8.50 -8.43
C MET A 62 7.06 -7.33 -7.93
N THR A 63 8.15 -7.04 -8.63
CA THR A 63 8.98 -5.86 -8.42
C THR A 63 8.75 -4.92 -9.58
N LEU A 64 8.44 -3.66 -9.27
CA LEU A 64 8.12 -2.62 -10.23
C LEU A 64 9.25 -1.61 -10.24
N GLU A 65 9.77 -1.29 -11.41
CA GLU A 65 10.68 -0.14 -11.60
C GLU A 65 9.83 1.13 -11.74
N VAL A 66 10.13 2.13 -10.92
CA VAL A 66 9.28 3.32 -10.77
C VAL A 66 10.07 4.63 -10.70
N GLN A 67 11.40 4.56 -10.50
CA GLN A 67 12.32 5.71 -10.51
C GLN A 67 11.82 6.89 -9.67
N GLY A 68 11.58 6.67 -8.37
CA GLY A 68 11.06 7.71 -7.47
C GLY A 68 9.63 8.16 -7.80
N GLY A 69 8.88 7.38 -8.57
CA GLY A 69 7.52 7.71 -9.02
C GLY A 69 7.48 8.51 -10.33
N GLU A 70 8.61 8.68 -11.02
CA GLU A 70 8.67 9.35 -12.33
C GLU A 70 8.21 8.46 -13.49
N VAL A 71 8.29 7.14 -13.31
CA VAL A 71 7.89 6.14 -14.32
C VAL A 71 6.62 5.43 -13.88
N GLU A 72 5.68 5.28 -14.82
CA GLU A 72 4.46 4.51 -14.58
C GLU A 72 4.80 3.02 -14.38
N PRO A 73 4.34 2.38 -13.29
CA PRO A 73 4.63 0.99 -13.01
C PRO A 73 4.02 0.06 -14.06
N ASP A 74 4.80 -0.91 -14.57
CA ASP A 74 4.28 -1.95 -15.45
C ASP A 74 3.45 -2.98 -14.67
N LEU A 75 2.13 -2.81 -14.72
CA LEU A 75 1.14 -3.70 -14.11
C LEU A 75 0.48 -4.64 -15.12
N SER A 76 1.03 -4.78 -16.34
CA SER A 76 0.43 -5.57 -17.41
C SER A 76 0.23 -7.05 -17.06
N ALA A 77 1.03 -7.57 -16.12
CA ALA A 77 0.95 -8.94 -15.63
C ALA A 77 0.07 -9.12 -14.38
N LEU A 78 -0.39 -8.04 -13.73
CA LEU A 78 -1.10 -8.09 -12.46
C LEU A 78 -2.57 -8.51 -12.67
N ALA A 79 -3.03 -9.55 -11.99
CA ALA A 79 -4.42 -10.01 -11.99
C ALA A 79 -5.01 -10.23 -13.39
N THR A 80 -4.19 -10.62 -14.37
CA THR A 80 -4.59 -10.74 -15.79
C THR A 80 -5.74 -11.72 -16.04
N GLY A 81 -5.89 -12.75 -15.19
CA GLY A 81 -7.04 -13.67 -15.21
C GLY A 81 -8.40 -13.00 -14.99
N TYR A 82 -8.40 -11.76 -14.48
CA TYR A 82 -9.59 -10.95 -14.19
C TYR A 82 -9.74 -9.77 -15.16
N SER A 83 -8.95 -9.72 -16.23
CA SER A 83 -8.88 -8.58 -17.15
C SER A 83 -10.19 -8.28 -17.90
N ASP A 84 -11.03 -9.30 -18.10
CA ASP A 84 -12.35 -9.17 -18.73
C ASP A 84 -13.45 -8.69 -17.76
N LEU A 85 -13.17 -8.59 -16.46
CA LEU A 85 -14.14 -8.14 -15.47
C LEU A 85 -14.34 -6.62 -15.52
N LEU A 86 -15.60 -6.21 -15.32
CA LEU A 86 -15.92 -4.80 -15.11
C LEU A 86 -15.16 -4.25 -13.90
N GLY A 87 -14.56 -3.08 -14.07
CA GLY A 87 -13.78 -2.41 -13.02
C GLY A 87 -12.30 -2.78 -12.97
N TYR A 88 -11.83 -3.80 -13.70
CA TYR A 88 -10.41 -4.19 -13.75
C TYR A 88 -9.48 -3.01 -14.10
N GLN A 89 -9.83 -2.24 -15.13
CA GLN A 89 -9.03 -1.07 -15.55
C GLN A 89 -8.97 0.01 -14.46
N GLY A 90 -10.07 0.21 -13.72
CA GLY A 90 -10.11 1.13 -12.58
C GLY A 90 -9.25 0.67 -11.42
N PHE A 91 -9.27 -0.64 -11.13
CA PHE A 91 -8.39 -1.27 -10.15
C PHE A 91 -6.91 -1.13 -10.52
N ILE A 92 -6.52 -1.43 -11.76
CA ILE A 92 -5.12 -1.29 -12.21
C ILE A 92 -4.66 0.16 -12.14
N ALA A 93 -5.48 1.12 -12.60
CA ALA A 93 -5.15 2.54 -12.51
C ALA A 93 -4.94 3.00 -11.06
N ASP A 94 -5.74 2.48 -10.14
CA ASP A 94 -5.61 2.79 -8.72
C ASP A 94 -4.35 2.20 -8.08
N VAL A 95 -4.05 0.93 -8.36
CA VAL A 95 -2.79 0.30 -7.92
C VAL A 95 -1.59 1.07 -8.47
N SER A 96 -1.64 1.47 -9.75
CA SER A 96 -0.59 2.28 -10.39
C SER A 96 -0.37 3.59 -9.63
N TRP A 97 -1.45 4.31 -9.33
CA TRP A 97 -1.39 5.56 -8.57
C TRP A 97 -0.81 5.38 -7.16
N LEU A 98 -1.24 4.35 -6.43
CA LEU A 98 -0.73 4.05 -5.09
C LEU A 98 0.76 3.70 -5.11
N VAL A 99 1.20 2.89 -6.07
CA VAL A 99 2.61 2.53 -6.25
C VAL A 99 3.44 3.77 -6.56
N GLY A 100 2.97 4.63 -7.46
CA GLY A 100 3.64 5.90 -7.80
C GLY A 100 3.72 6.84 -6.61
N ALA A 101 2.62 7.03 -5.87
CA ALA A 101 2.59 7.86 -4.67
C ALA A 101 3.54 7.34 -3.59
N TYR A 102 3.58 6.03 -3.38
CA TYR A 102 4.49 5.38 -2.43
C TYR A 102 5.96 5.54 -2.83
N ALA A 103 6.27 5.36 -4.12
CA ALA A 103 7.62 5.57 -4.65
C ALA A 103 8.07 7.03 -4.51
N CYS A 104 7.19 7.98 -4.81
CA CYS A 104 7.44 9.42 -4.66
C CYS A 104 7.69 9.81 -3.20
N LEU A 105 6.86 9.28 -2.28
CA LEU A 105 6.99 9.56 -0.85
C LEU A 105 8.34 9.12 -0.27
N LEU A 106 8.85 7.98 -0.72
CA LEU A 106 10.07 7.37 -0.18
C LEU A 106 11.31 7.57 -1.04
N GLY A 107 11.18 8.14 -2.25
CA GLY A 107 12.25 8.22 -3.23
C GLY A 107 12.76 6.84 -3.68
N GLY A 108 11.86 5.86 -3.81
CA GLY A 108 12.22 4.48 -4.13
C GLY A 108 12.40 4.26 -5.64
N GLU A 109 13.53 3.68 -6.06
CA GLU A 109 13.76 3.28 -7.46
C GLU A 109 12.87 2.11 -7.89
N CYS A 110 12.61 1.20 -6.95
CA CYS A 110 11.77 0.03 -7.16
C CYS A 110 10.75 -0.13 -6.02
N VAL A 111 9.58 -0.69 -6.34
CA VAL A 111 8.54 -1.04 -5.37
C VAL A 111 8.21 -2.51 -5.47
N GLY A 112 8.24 -3.21 -4.33
CA GLY A 112 7.72 -4.58 -4.23
C GLY A 112 6.21 -4.54 -4.02
N LEU A 113 5.44 -5.05 -4.98
CA LEU A 113 3.99 -5.16 -4.92
C LEU A 113 3.59 -6.59 -4.56
N ARG A 114 2.61 -6.74 -3.65
CA ARG A 114 1.98 -8.02 -3.33
C ARG A 114 0.47 -7.87 -3.34
N LEU A 115 -0.21 -8.68 -4.15
CA LEU A 115 -1.67 -8.75 -4.21
C LEU A 115 -2.11 -10.12 -3.73
N ARG A 116 -3.07 -10.17 -2.81
CA ARG A 116 -3.54 -11.44 -2.24
C ARG A 116 -4.99 -11.37 -1.80
N VAL A 117 -5.74 -12.42 -2.14
CA VAL A 117 -7.02 -12.73 -1.47
C VAL A 117 -6.71 -13.44 -0.15
N LEU A 118 -7.21 -12.90 0.95
CA LEU A 118 -6.96 -13.44 2.29
C LEU A 118 -8.04 -14.46 2.66
N ASP A 119 -7.67 -15.74 2.70
CA ASP A 119 -8.51 -16.85 3.15
C ASP A 119 -8.21 -17.27 4.61
N LYS A 120 -7.09 -16.79 5.17
CA LYS A 120 -6.55 -17.11 6.50
C LYS A 120 -5.85 -15.91 7.10
N ALA A 121 -5.66 -15.94 8.43
CA ALA A 121 -4.86 -14.94 9.12
C ALA A 121 -3.42 -14.89 8.55
N MET A 122 -2.99 -13.72 8.07
CA MET A 122 -1.65 -13.54 7.48
C MET A 122 -0.51 -13.77 8.48
N CYS A 123 -0.71 -13.44 9.75
CA CYS A 123 0.32 -13.49 10.79
C CYS A 123 -0.12 -14.41 11.94
N PRO A 124 -0.11 -15.74 11.76
CA PRO A 124 -0.46 -16.67 12.84
C PRO A 124 0.55 -16.67 13.99
N ARG A 125 1.72 -16.03 13.80
CA ARG A 125 2.77 -15.84 14.81
C ARG A 125 3.18 -14.37 14.82
N PHE A 126 3.49 -13.84 16.00
CA PHE A 126 4.06 -12.51 16.13
C PHE A 126 5.47 -12.48 15.54
N HIS A 127 5.69 -11.59 14.58
CA HIS A 127 7.00 -11.27 14.02
C HIS A 127 7.18 -9.77 13.94
N VAL A 128 8.45 -9.33 13.93
CA VAL A 128 8.83 -7.94 13.69
C VAL A 128 9.40 -7.85 12.29
N ASP A 129 8.68 -7.19 11.40
CA ASP A 129 9.16 -6.88 10.05
C ASP A 129 10.23 -5.79 10.14
N HIS A 130 11.41 -6.05 9.58
CA HIS A 130 12.49 -5.06 9.44
C HIS A 130 12.37 -4.35 8.08
N VAL A 131 11.20 -3.78 7.81
CA VAL A 131 10.94 -2.98 6.61
C VAL A 131 10.76 -1.53 7.05
N PRO A 132 11.42 -0.55 6.40
CA PRO A 132 11.38 0.84 6.84
C PRO A 132 9.96 1.43 6.84
N VAL A 133 9.20 1.21 5.77
CA VAL A 133 7.79 1.60 5.63
C VAL A 133 7.08 0.54 4.77
N ARG A 134 5.78 0.34 4.98
CA ARG A 134 4.92 -0.47 4.10
C ARG A 134 3.59 0.24 3.91
N LEU A 135 3.15 0.37 2.66
CA LEU A 135 1.77 0.75 2.34
C LEU A 135 0.88 -0.49 2.27
N ILE A 136 -0.29 -0.42 2.91
CA ILE A 136 -1.30 -1.48 2.93
C ILE A 136 -2.64 -0.85 2.55
N THR A 137 -3.36 -1.48 1.64
CA THR A 137 -4.74 -1.11 1.27
C THR A 137 -5.56 -2.38 1.07
N THR A 138 -6.87 -2.28 1.25
CA THR A 138 -7.83 -3.32 0.88
C THR A 138 -8.75 -2.79 -0.22
N TYR A 139 -9.39 -3.70 -0.96
CA TYR A 139 -10.32 -3.39 -2.06
C TYR A 139 -11.72 -3.99 -1.82
N GLY A 140 -12.02 -4.31 -0.57
CA GLY A 140 -13.22 -5.02 -0.09
C GLY A 140 -13.00 -5.56 1.31
#